data_AF-A0A926BTE5-F1
#
_entry.id   AF-A0A926BTE5-F1
#
_cell.length_a   1.000
_cell.length_b   1.000
_cell.length_c   1.000
_cell.angle_alpha   90.00
_cell.angle_beta   90.00
_cell.angle_gamma   90.00
#
_symmetry.space_group_name_H-M   'P 1'
#
loop_
_entity.id
_entity.type
_entity.pdbx_description
1 polymer ?
#
loop_
_entity_poly.entity_id
_entity_poly.type
_entity_poly.pdbx_seq_one_letter_code
_entity_poly.pdbx_strand_id
1 'polypeptide(L)' 'MPEIGSRVSVRPMGVFGGSHPWHGIVVRTSGPNFLVIKDDDDGKEYTVPVHFVSRLS' A
#
# COMPACT_ATOMS: atom_id res chain seq x y z
N MET A 1 -9.83 -3.64 -6.72
CA MET A 1 -8.91 -2.69 -6.06
C MET A 1 -9.30 -2.60 -4.59
N PRO A 2 -8.35 -2.62 -3.64
CA PRO A 2 -8.66 -2.44 -2.23
C PRO A 2 -9.34 -1.09 -1.98
N GLU A 3 -10.29 -1.07 -1.05
CA GLU A 3 -11.05 0.12 -0.65
C GLU A 3 -10.42 0.81 0.56
N ILE A 4 -10.79 2.07 0.82
CA ILE A 4 -10.33 2.80 2.02
C ILE A 4 -10.73 2.00 3.28
N GLY A 5 -9.78 1.84 4.20
CA GLY A 5 -9.91 1.01 5.40
C GLY A 5 -9.52 -0.46 5.19
N SER A 6 -9.29 -0.91 3.95
CA SER A 6 -8.79 -2.26 3.70
C SER A 6 -7.38 -2.45 4.23
N ARG A 7 -7.15 -3.56 4.93
CA ARG A 7 -5.81 -4.07 5.21
C ARG A 7 -5.24 -4.73 3.96
N VAL A 8 -3.98 -4.42 3.64
CA VAL A 8 -3.35 -4.81 2.38
C VAL A 8 -1.90 -5.23 2.59
N SER A 9 -1.40 -6.04 1.66
CA SER A 9 0.03 -6.31 1.48
C SER A 9 0.52 -5.57 0.24
N VAL A 10 1.66 -4.89 0.37
CA VAL A 10 2.34 -4.18 -0.70
C VAL A 10 3.56 -4.97 -1.10
N ARG A 11 3.63 -5.36 -2.37
CA ARG A 11 4.78 -6.07 -2.92
C ARG A 11 5.98 -5.12 -3.07
N PRO A 12 7.21 -5.63 -2.91
CA PRO A 12 8.40 -4.80 -3.03
C PRO A 12 8.47 -4.16 -4.41
N MET A 13 8.44 -2.82 -4.41
CA MET A 13 8.74 -2.02 -5.59
C MET A 13 10.21 -1.68 -5.50
N GLY A 14 11.09 -2.37 -6.24
CA GLY A 14 12.55 -2.19 -6.15
C GLY A 14 13.05 -0.74 -6.29
N VAL A 15 12.20 0.19 -6.74
CA VAL A 15 12.47 1.63 -6.85
C VAL A 15 12.19 2.41 -5.54
N PHE A 16 11.33 1.91 -4.65
CA PHE A 16 10.89 2.57 -3.42
C PHE A 16 11.50 1.97 -2.14
N GLY A 17 12.59 1.20 -2.27
CA GLY A 17 13.44 0.81 -1.13
C GLY A 17 12.99 -0.41 -0.33
N GLY A 18 11.88 -1.06 -0.69
CA GLY A 18 11.46 -2.32 -0.06
C GLY A 18 12.06 -3.53 -0.79
N SER A 19 12.87 -4.32 -0.10
CA SER A 19 13.29 -5.66 -0.56
C SER A 19 12.28 -6.76 -0.20
N HIS A 20 11.33 -6.45 0.67
CA HIS A 20 10.33 -7.37 1.19
C HIS A 20 8.93 -6.76 1.08
N PRO A 21 7.89 -7.60 0.97
CA PRO A 21 6.52 -7.12 1.09
C PRO A 21 6.28 -6.59 2.50
N TRP A 22 5.43 -5.57 2.60
CA TRP A 22 5.03 -4.95 3.87
C TRP A 22 3.50 -4.81 3.94
N HIS A 23 2.98 -4.50 5.11
CA HIS A 23 1.54 -4.44 5.37
C HIS A 23 1.10 -3.05 5.80
N GLY A 24 -0.16 -2.73 5.50
CA GLY A 24 -0.72 -1.47 5.93
C GLY A 24 -2.21 -1.37 5.67
N ILE A 25 -2.74 -0.17 5.88
CA ILE A 25 -4.15 0.15 5.68
C ILE A 25 -4.28 1.24 4.63
N VAL A 26 -5.19 1.05 3.67
CA VAL A 26 -5.51 2.08 2.67
C VAL A 26 -6.20 3.26 3.36
N VAL A 27 -5.60 4.45 3.31
CA VAL A 27 -6.15 5.65 3.96
C VAL A 27 -6.86 6.57 2.98
N ARG A 28 -6.39 6.67 1.73
CA ARG A 28 -7.04 7.44 0.66
C ARG A 28 -6.58 7.01 -0.72
N THR A 29 -7.31 7.41 -1.75
CA THR A 29 -6.89 7.30 -3.16
C THR A 29 -6.14 8.56 -3.58
N SER A 30 -4.97 8.45 -4.18
CA SER A 30 -4.21 9.61 -4.71
C SER A 30 -4.37 9.80 -6.22
N GLY A 31 -5.22 9.00 -6.87
CA GLY A 31 -5.47 9.02 -8.30
C GLY A 31 -6.07 7.69 -8.78
N PRO A 32 -6.31 7.53 -10.09
CA PRO A 32 -6.97 6.34 -10.64
C PRO A 32 -6.17 5.05 -10.40
N ASN A 33 -4.84 5.14 -10.34
CA ASN A 33 -3.94 3.98 -10.23
C ASN A 33 -3.08 4.00 -8.97
N PHE A 34 -3.36 4.89 -8.01
CA PHE A 34 -2.52 5.06 -6.82
C PHE A 34 -3.34 5.08 -5.53
N LEU A 35 -2.84 4.36 -4.53
CA LEU A 35 -3.36 4.35 -3.17
C LEU A 35 -2.35 4.98 -2.24
N VAL A 36 -2.83 5.68 -1.22
CA VAL A 36 -2.03 6.02 -0.05
C VAL A 36 -2.31 5.00 1.02
N ILE A 37 -1.25 4.35 1.49
CA ILE A 37 -1.30 3.31 2.51
C ILE A 37 -0.51 3.79 3.71
N LYS A 38 -1.08 3.65 4.90
CA LYS A 38 -0.37 3.81 6.16
C LYS A 38 0.29 2.49 6.52
N ASP A 39 1.61 2.48 6.61
CA ASP A 39 2.42 1.33 6.99
C ASP A 39 2.15 0.95 8.46
N ASP A 40 2.03 -0.35 8.73
CA ASP A 40 1.81 -0.85 10.08
C ASP A 40 3.08 -0.79 10.96
N ASP A 41 4.27 -0.84 10.35
CA ASP A 41 5.55 -0.93 11.05
C ASP A 41 5.99 0.43 11.60
N ASP A 42 5.86 1.49 10.79
CA ASP A 42 6.33 2.84 11.17
C ASP A 42 5.23 3.92 11.18
N GLY A 43 4.00 3.57 10.79
CA GLY A 43 2.86 4.49 10.79
C GLY A 43 2.93 5.59 9.72
N LYS A 44 3.93 5.59 8.83
CA LYS A 44 4.05 6.57 7.75
C LYS A 44 3.15 6.23 6.58
N GLU A 45 2.86 7.25 5.78
CA GLU A 45 2.04 7.11 4.58
C GLU A 45 2.89 7.02 3.31
N TYR A 46 2.57 6.04 2.48
CA TYR A 46 3.23 5.80 1.21
C TYR A 46 2.23 5.78 0.07
N THR A 47 2.52 6.53 -1.00
CA THR A 47 1.77 6.47 -2.25
C THR A 47 2.30 5.33 -3.10
N VAL A 48 1.46 4.34 -3.38
CA VAL A 48 1.85 3.13 -4.13
C VAL A 48 0.88 2.87 -5.30
N PRO A 49 1.37 2.29 -6.41
CA PRO A 49 0.52 1.89 -7.52
C PRO A 49 -0.35 0.69 -7.13
N VAL A 50 -1.62 0.72 -7.52
CA VAL A 50 -2.61 -0.34 -7.21
C VAL A 50 -2.15 -1.74 -7.64
N HIS A 51 -1.33 -1.84 -8.68
CA HIS A 51 -0.82 -3.11 -9.22
C HIS A 51 0.15 -3.84 -8.26
N PHE A 52 0.72 -3.14 -7.28
CA PHE A 52 1.58 -3.74 -6.25
C PHE A 52 0.83 -4.09 -4.97
N VAL A 53 -0.47 -3.81 -4.89
CA VAL A 53 -1.26 -3.93 -3.67
C VAL A 53 -2.22 -5.10 -3.76
N SER A 54 -2.17 -5.97 -2.77
CA SER A 54 -3.09 -7.11 -2.62
C SER A 54 -3.90 -6.96 -1.33
N ARG A 55 -5.22 -7.14 -1.41
CA ARG A 55 -6.09 -7.12 -0.21
C ARG A 55 -5.83 -8.36 0.63
N LEU A 56 -5.65 -8.15 1.94
CA LEU A 56 -5.64 -9.23 2.91
C LEU A 56 -7.08 -9.47 3.36
N SER A 57 -7.52 -10.73 3.28
CA SER A 57 -8.86 -11.19 3.69
C SER A 57 -9.01 -11.20 5.21
#